data_AF-A0A3D6BP65-F1
#
_entry.id   AF-A0A3D6BP65-F1
#
_cell.length_a   1.000
_cell.length_b   1.000
_cell.length_c   1.000
_cell.angle_alpha   90.00
_cell.angle_beta   90.00
_cell.angle_gamma   90.00
#
_symmetry.space_group_name_H-M   'P 1'
#
loop_
_entity.id
_entity.type
_entity.pdbx_description
1 polymer ?
#
loop_
_entity_poly.entity_id
_entity_poly.type
_entity_poly.pdbx_seq_one_letter_code
_entity_poly.pdbx_strand_id
1 'polypeptide(L)'
;MAKEDLECSFCGRKKPETNLLIAGLDAHICDRCIEQAHGIVLEESKQSDKSELSAELMLRKPQQIKEFLDEYIIGQETTKK
;
A
#
# COMPACT_ATOMS: atom_id res chain seq x y z
N MET A 1 40.75 -0.62 -18.57
CA MET A 1 39.52 -1.43 -18.59
C MET A 1 38.63 -0.86 -17.51
N ALA A 2 37.65 -0.02 -17.87
CA ALA A 2 36.78 0.64 -16.90
C ALA A 2 35.94 -0.43 -16.20
N LYS A 3 36.13 -0.59 -14.90
CA LYS A 3 35.23 -1.36 -14.05
C LYS A 3 33.93 -0.55 -14.01
N GLU A 4 32.96 -0.91 -14.84
CA GLU A 4 31.59 -0.46 -14.65
C GLU A 4 31.13 -1.07 -13.33
N ASP A 5 31.21 -0.27 -12.27
CA ASP A 5 30.82 -0.66 -10.92
C ASP A 5 29.29 -0.78 -10.94
N LEU A 6 28.82 -2.00 -11.18
CA LEU A 6 27.39 -2.34 -11.17
C LEU A 6 26.87 -2.26 -9.73
N GLU A 7 26.52 -1.04 -9.34
CA GLU A 7 25.96 -0.69 -8.04
C GLU A 7 24.49 -0.31 -8.14
N CYS A 8 23.71 -0.65 -7.13
CA CYS A 8 22.31 -0.25 -7.02
C CYS A 8 22.22 1.26 -6.78
N SER A 9 21.48 1.97 -7.64
CA SER A 9 21.31 3.43 -7.57
C SER A 9 20.54 3.89 -6.32
N PHE A 10 19.88 2.98 -5.61
CA PHE A 10 19.08 3.30 -4.42
C PHE A 10 19.80 3.05 -3.10
N CYS A 11 20.58 1.97 -3.01
CA CYS A 11 21.25 1.57 -1.76
C CYS A 11 22.78 1.52 -1.85
N GLY A 12 23.37 1.76 -3.02
CA GLY A 12 24.82 1.77 -3.24
C GLY A 12 25.50 0.41 -3.13
N ARG A 13 24.73 -0.68 -3.02
CA ARG A 13 25.28 -2.04 -2.93
C ARG A 13 25.77 -2.51 -4.29
N LYS A 14 26.90 -3.21 -4.30
CA LYS A 14 27.47 -3.77 -5.53
C LYS A 14 26.79 -5.10 -5.88
N LYS A 15 26.87 -5.49 -7.15
CA LYS A 15 26.40 -6.81 -7.65
C LYS A 15 26.74 -8.02 -6.75
N PRO A 16 27.95 -8.20 -6.20
CA PRO A 16 28.25 -9.37 -5.34
C PRO A 16 27.54 -9.36 -3.98
N GLU A 17 27.01 -8.23 -3.54
CA GLU A 17 26.30 -8.09 -2.25
C GLU A 17 24.77 -8.24 -2.40
N THR A 18 24.29 -8.46 -3.62
CA THR A 18 22.87 -8.54 -3.98
C THR A 18 22.60 -9.86 -4.71
N ASN A 19 21.51 -10.56 -4.38
CA ASN A 19 21.18 -11.80 -5.07
C ASN A 19 20.71 -11.55 -6.51
N LEU A 20 20.06 -10.41 -6.74
CA LEU A 20 19.58 -9.97 -8.04
C LEU A 20 19.82 -8.46 -8.18
N LEU A 21 20.43 -8.07 -9.30
CA LEU A 21 20.59 -6.68 -9.70
C LEU A 21 20.01 -6.54 -11.12
N ILE A 22 18.97 -5.73 -11.25
CA ILE A 22 18.32 -5.42 -12.52
C ILE A 22 18.96 -4.15 -13.08
N ALA A 23 19.49 -4.24 -14.30
CA ALA A 23 20.04 -3.10 -15.04
C ALA A 23 18.98 -2.50 -15.97
N GLY A 24 18.66 -1.23 -15.78
CA GLY A 24 17.91 -0.40 -16.73
C GLY A 24 18.85 0.38 -17.65
N LEU A 25 18.28 1.28 -18.45
CA LEU A 25 19.04 2.14 -19.38
C LEU A 25 19.98 3.11 -18.65
N ASP A 26 19.47 3.77 -17.59
CA ASP A 26 20.19 4.82 -16.85
C ASP A 26 20.40 4.48 -15.36
N ALA A 27 19.85 3.36 -14.87
CA ALA A 27 19.84 3.05 -13.44
C ALA A 27 19.82 1.53 -13.17
N HIS A 28 20.28 1.14 -11.99
CA HIS A 28 20.30 -0.25 -11.53
C HIS A 28 19.55 -0.37 -10.20
N ILE A 29 18.76 -1.43 -10.04
CA ILE A 29 17.98 -1.68 -8.82
C ILE A 29 18.17 -3.12 -8.34
N CYS A 30 18.37 -3.32 -7.04
CA CYS A 30 18.48 -4.65 -6.44
C CYS A 30 17.14 -5.19 -5.93
N ASP A 31 17.06 -6.51 -5.75
CA ASP A 31 15.95 -7.24 -5.12
C ASP A 31 15.39 -6.54 -3.88
N ARG A 32 16.27 -6.20 -2.93
CA ARG A 32 15.85 -5.56 -1.68
C ARG A 32 15.15 -4.22 -1.89
N CYS A 33 15.68 -3.39 -2.79
CA CYS A 33 15.10 -2.09 -3.06
C CYS A 33 13.74 -2.21 -3.76
N ILE A 34 13.55 -3.24 -4.59
CA ILE A 34 12.26 -3.56 -5.23
C ILE A 34 11.23 -3.93 -4.16
N GLU A 35 11.55 -4.81 -3.22
CA GLU A 35 10.63 -5.20 -2.15
C GLU A 35 10.23 -4.02 -1.28
N GLN A 36 11.19 -3.17 -0.91
CA GLN A 36 10.91 -1.97 -0.11
C GLN A 36 10.05 -0.96 -0.88
N ALA A 37 10.37 -0.70 -2.15
CA ALA A 37 9.58 0.20 -2.99
C ALA A 37 8.16 -0.31 -3.19
N HIS A 38 8.00 -1.62 -3.43
CA HIS A 38 6.69 -2.26 -3.57
C HIS A 38 5.86 -2.14 -2.29
N GLY A 39 6.47 -2.31 -1.11
CA GLY A 39 5.82 -2.09 0.18
C GLY A 39 5.26 -0.67 0.32
N ILE A 40 6.08 0.35 0.01
CA ILE A 40 5.68 1.76 0.08
C ILE A 40 4.50 2.05 -0.85
N VAL A 41 4.56 1.58 -2.10
CA VAL A 41 3.48 1.78 -3.08
C VAL A 41 2.18 1.13 -2.63
N LEU A 42 2.25 -0.08 -2.06
CA LEU A 42 1.06 -0.77 -1.52
C LEU A 42 0.47 -0.04 -0.31
N GLU A 43 1.30 0.52 0.58
CA GLU A 43 0.83 1.29 1.73
C GLU A 43 0.14 2.58 1.29
N GLU A 44 0.70 3.32 0.33
CA GLU A 44 0.07 4.53 -0.21
C GLU A 44 -1.22 4.22 -0.98
N SER A 45 -1.27 3.11 -1.73
CA SER A 45 -2.49 2.68 -2.41
C SER A 45 -3.60 2.38 -1.40
N LYS A 46 -3.32 1.63 -0.32
CA LYS A 46 -4.30 1.35 0.74
C LYS A 46 -4.77 2.60 1.47
N GLN A 47 -3.92 3.62 1.56
CA GLN A 47 -4.30 4.89 2.18
C GLN A 47 -5.26 5.69 1.29
N SER A 48 -5.15 5.53 -0.03
CA SER A 48 -6.12 6.04 -1.01
C SER A 48 -7.45 5.27 -0.93
N ASP A 49 -7.41 3.95 -0.77
CA ASP A 49 -8.61 3.09 -0.65
C ASP A 49 -9.39 3.31 0.68
N LYS A 50 -8.80 3.95 1.69
CA LYS A 50 -9.57 4.40 2.88
C LYS A 50 -10.64 5.44 2.52
N SER A 51 -10.54 6.13 1.38
CA SER A 51 -11.65 6.91 0.87
C SER A 51 -12.78 6.02 0.35
N GLU A 52 -12.49 4.81 -0.16
CA GLU A 52 -13.50 3.86 -0.60
C GLU A 52 -14.26 3.21 0.57
N LEU A 53 -13.60 2.87 1.68
CA LEU A 53 -14.30 2.45 2.91
C LEU A 53 -15.28 3.52 3.42
N SER A 54 -14.89 4.79 3.28
CA SER A 54 -15.74 5.94 3.60
C SER A 54 -16.87 6.10 2.57
N ALA A 55 -16.59 5.83 1.29
CA ALA A 55 -17.56 5.88 0.20
C ALA A 55 -18.59 4.75 0.28
N GLU A 56 -18.19 3.53 0.64
CA GLU A 56 -19.07 2.38 0.82
C GLU A 56 -19.99 2.57 2.03
N LEU A 57 -19.47 3.14 3.13
CA LEU A 57 -20.30 3.55 4.27
C LEU A 57 -21.25 4.69 3.90
N MET A 58 -20.82 5.67 3.10
CA MET A 58 -21.67 6.75 2.56
C MET A 58 -22.71 6.27 1.56
N LEU A 59 -22.47 5.16 0.86
CA LEU A 59 -23.38 4.57 -0.13
C LEU A 59 -24.54 3.81 0.54
N ARG A 60 -24.38 3.32 1.77
CA ARG A 60 -25.47 2.66 2.49
C ARG A 60 -26.50 3.69 2.94
N LYS A 61 -27.76 3.44 2.62
CA LYS A 61 -28.85 4.31 3.08
C LYS A 61 -28.91 4.30 4.61
N PRO A 62 -29.28 5.40 5.28
CA PRO A 62 -29.40 5.45 6.74
C PRO A 62 -30.23 4.31 7.34
N GLN A 63 -31.25 3.83 6.61
CA GLN A 63 -32.03 2.65 7.00
C GLN A 63 -31.20 1.36 7.11
N GLN A 64 -30.29 1.11 6.17
CA GLN A 64 -29.43 -0.08 6.16
C GLN A 64 -28.35 -0.02 7.24
N ILE A 65 -27.89 1.19 7.60
CA ILE A 65 -26.95 1.41 8.70
C ILE A 65 -27.66 1.14 10.02
N LYS A 66 -28.90 1.59 10.18
CA LYS A 66 -29.72 1.30 11.36
C LYS A 66 -29.93 -0.20 11.55
N GLU A 67 -30.33 -0.93 10.50
CA GLU A 67 -30.54 -2.39 10.59
C GLU A 67 -29.28 -3.13 11.04
N PHE A 68 -28.11 -2.76 10.49
CA PHE A 68 -26.83 -3.33 10.92
C PHE A 68 -26.52 -3.00 12.40
N LEU A 69 -26.81 -1.78 12.85
CA LEU A 69 -26.61 -1.40 14.25
C LEU A 69 -27.60 -2.09 15.19
N ASP A 70 -28.81 -2.43 14.74
CA ASP A 70 -29.82 -3.16 15.51
C ASP A 70 -29.40 -4.62 15.78
N GLU A 71 -28.53 -5.21 14.95
CA GLU A 71 -27.97 -6.56 15.19
C GLU A 71 -27.01 -6.60 16.38
N TYR A 72 -26.30 -5.50 16.67
CA TYR A 72 -25.26 -5.44 17.72
C TYR A 72 -25.63 -4.58 18.93
N ILE A 73 -26.56 -3.63 18.77
CA ILE A 73 -26.97 -2.68 19.80
C ILE A 73 -28.46 -2.86 20.04
N ILE A 74 -28.88 -3.18 21.26
CA ILE A 74 -30.30 -3.33 21.61
C ILE A 74 -30.80 -2.02 22.23
N GLY A 75 -31.85 -1.41 21.64
CA GLY A 75 -32.41 -0.12 22.08
C GLY A 75 -31.75 1.10 21.41
N GLN A 76 -31.69 2.25 22.11
CA GLN A 76 -31.13 3.52 21.60
C GLN A 76 -31.70 4.01 20.25
N GLU A 77 -33.02 3.94 20.09
CA GLU A 77 -33.72 4.31 18.83
C GLU A 77 -33.49 5.76 18.38
N THR A 78 -33.31 6.68 19.32
CA THR A 78 -33.02 8.09 19.04
C THR A 78 -31.60 8.33 18.55
N THR A 79 -30.64 7.47 18.89
CA THR A 79 -29.23 7.59 18.48
C THR A 79 -28.98 6.94 17.11
N LYS A 80 -29.82 5.96 16.72
CA LYS A 80 -29.69 5.19 15.47
C LYS A 80 -30.49 5.76 14.28
N LYS A 81 -31.24 6.85 14.49
CA LYS A 81 -32.07 7.50 13.46
C LYS A 81 -31.27 8.56 12.71
#